data_AF-B0DQX2-F1
#
_entry.id   AF-B0DQX2-F1
#
_cell.length_a   1.000
_cell.length_b   1.000
_cell.length_c   1.000
_cell.angle_alpha   90.00
_cell.angle_beta   90.00
_cell.angle_gamma   90.00
#
_symmetry.space_group_name_H-M   'P 1'
#
loop_
_entity.id
_entity.type
_entity.pdbx_description
1 polymer ?
#
loop_
_entity_poly.entity_id
_entity_poly.type
_entity_poly.pdbx_seq_one_letter_code
_entity_poly.pdbx_strand_id
1 'polypeptide(L)'
;MAVIHAVKVRAVEKGHAASRNHAKLIMIEEMKKIIDWSEKMCPDDLLTLPVKDLETLMFRAEHALMRAFISSAFTLWTRCFELLTLQEQDIREDCVGPVPYYIPHFKIVLENRKGWQHAKGYEGPRTDVHAIDMSTHLPKWQAYLQKLQEVFIVLH
;
A
#
# COMPACT_ATOMS: atom_id res chain seq x y z
N MET A 1 11.74 26.59 -36.33
CA MET A 1 10.77 27.45 -35.61
C MET A 1 10.24 26.65 -34.43
N ALA A 2 10.84 26.80 -33.25
CA ALA A 2 10.45 26.05 -32.04
C ALA A 2 9.42 26.86 -31.25
N VAL A 3 8.26 26.27 -30.99
CA VAL A 3 7.20 26.90 -30.17
C VAL A 3 7.50 26.60 -28.70
N ILE A 4 8.04 27.58 -27.99
CA ILE A 4 8.22 27.51 -26.53
C ILE A 4 6.85 27.73 -25.88
N HIS A 5 6.24 26.65 -25.39
CA HIS A 5 5.08 26.77 -24.50
C HIS A 5 5.58 27.14 -23.10
N ALA A 6 5.51 28.43 -22.76
CA ALA A 6 5.73 28.90 -21.40
C ALA A 6 4.53 28.45 -20.53
N VAL A 7 4.73 27.43 -19.71
CA VAL A 7 3.78 27.08 -18.64
C VAL A 7 3.73 28.25 -17.66
N LYS A 8 2.61 28.98 -17.69
CA LYS A 8 2.34 30.10 -16.78
C LYS A 8 2.12 29.55 -15.38
N VAL A 9 3.19 29.32 -14.62
CA VAL A 9 3.10 29.09 -13.18
C VAL A 9 2.58 30.39 -12.58
N ARG A 10 1.33 30.40 -12.07
CA ARG A 10 0.84 31.52 -11.28
C ARG A 10 1.86 31.78 -10.17
N ALA A 11 2.48 32.95 -10.18
CA ALA A 11 3.21 33.45 -9.04
C ALA A 11 2.21 33.52 -7.88
N VAL A 12 2.37 32.63 -6.91
CA VAL A 12 1.55 32.65 -5.70
C VAL A 12 2.12 33.79 -4.86
N GLU A 13 1.45 34.93 -4.88
CA GLU A 13 1.67 36.01 -3.92
C GLU A 13 1.50 35.40 -2.51
N LYS A 14 2.58 35.40 -1.73
CA LYS A 14 2.58 34.92 -0.35
C LYS A 14 1.88 35.94 0.54
N GLY A 15 0.55 35.92 0.54
CA GLY A 15 -0.24 36.52 1.61
C GLY A 15 0.06 35.82 2.94
N HIS A 16 0.13 36.59 4.03
CA HIS A 16 0.45 36.13 5.40
C HIS A 16 -0.56 35.12 5.99
N ALA A 17 -1.52 34.62 5.20
CA ALA A 17 -2.54 33.64 5.58
C ALA A 17 -2.38 32.27 4.89
N ALA A 18 -1.24 31.99 4.25
CA ALA A 18 -0.95 30.68 3.66
C ALA A 18 -0.11 29.80 4.61
N SER A 19 -0.51 29.65 5.87
CA SER A 19 -0.04 28.51 6.66
C SER A 19 -0.68 27.27 6.05
N ARG A 20 0.00 26.65 5.09
CA ARG A 20 -0.40 25.33 4.61
C ARG A 20 -0.37 24.40 5.82
N ASN A 21 -1.53 23.96 6.28
CA ASN A 21 -1.67 22.87 7.24
C ASN A 21 -1.21 21.59 6.54
N HIS A 22 0.11 21.43 6.40
CA HIS A 22 0.70 20.19 5.97
C HIS A 22 0.42 19.18 7.09
N ALA A 23 -0.35 18.14 6.77
CA ALA A 23 -0.52 17.01 7.68
C ALA A 23 0.87 16.50 8.10
N LYS A 24 1.05 16.28 9.40
CA LYS A 24 2.30 15.75 9.93
C LYS A 24 2.53 14.37 9.31
N LEU A 25 3.76 14.11 8.87
CA LEU A 25 4.16 12.80 8.36
C LEU A 25 4.05 11.77 9.49
N ILE A 26 3.50 10.60 9.19
CA ILE A 26 3.50 9.45 10.10
C ILE A 26 4.92 8.91 10.14
N MET A 27 5.47 8.77 11.34
CA MET A 27 6.80 8.21 11.58
C MET A 27 6.76 6.69 11.76
N ILE A 28 7.90 6.03 11.64
CA ILE A 28 8.02 4.56 11.80
C ILE A 28 7.55 4.12 13.20
N GLU A 29 7.78 4.93 14.23
CA GLU A 29 7.35 4.65 15.60
C GLU A 29 5.82 4.68 15.75
N GLU A 30 5.15 5.52 14.97
CA GLU A 30 3.69 5.58 14.92
C GLU A 30 3.14 4.39 14.12
N MET A 31 3.79 4.01 13.02
CA MET A 31 3.49 2.79 12.27
C MET A 31 3.55 1.54 13.16
N LYS A 32 4.61 1.41 13.96
CA LYS A 32 4.75 0.29 14.92
C LYS A 32 3.56 0.20 15.87
N LYS A 33 3.17 1.32 16.48
CA LYS A 33 2.00 1.36 17.38
C LYS A 33 0.71 0.93 16.70
N ILE A 34 0.49 1.36 15.45
CA ILE A 34 -0.71 1.01 14.68
C ILE A 34 -0.74 -0.49 14.35
N ILE A 35 0.39 -1.03 13.88
CA ILE A 35 0.51 -2.44 13.52
C ILE A 35 0.38 -3.33 14.77
N ASP A 36 1.11 -3.02 15.84
CA ASP A 36 1.07 -3.76 17.11
C ASP A 36 -0.36 -3.77 17.70
N TRP A 37 -1.04 -2.62 17.67
CA TRP A 37 -2.43 -2.53 18.11
C TRP A 37 -3.35 -3.41 17.25
N SER A 38 -3.19 -3.32 15.93
CA SER A 38 -4.02 -4.09 15.02
C SER A 38 -3.82 -5.59 15.21
N GLU A 39 -2.58 -6.05 15.32
CA GLU A 39 -2.26 -7.47 15.52
C GLU A 39 -2.75 -8.00 16.86
N LYS A 40 -2.72 -7.17 17.90
CA LYS A 40 -3.34 -7.50 19.18
C LYS A 40 -4.85 -7.68 19.06
N MET A 41 -5.53 -6.85 18.25
CA MET A 41 -6.98 -6.94 18.04
C MET A 41 -7.37 -8.08 17.09
N CYS A 42 -6.57 -8.32 16.06
CA CYS A 42 -6.83 -9.32 15.03
C CYS A 42 -5.53 -10.06 14.68
N PRO A 43 -5.11 -11.05 15.47
CA PRO A 43 -3.91 -11.84 15.15
C PRO A 43 -4.00 -12.46 13.75
N ASP A 44 -2.86 -12.64 13.08
CA ASP A 44 -2.83 -13.18 11.71
C ASP A 44 -3.46 -14.57 11.60
N ASP A 45 -3.38 -15.38 12.66
CA ASP A 45 -4.04 -16.69 12.72
C ASP A 45 -5.55 -16.55 12.47
N LEU A 46 -6.19 -15.48 12.93
CA LEU A 46 -7.62 -15.23 12.70
C LEU A 46 -7.95 -15.00 11.21
N LEU A 47 -7.00 -14.52 10.40
CA LEU A 47 -7.16 -14.38 8.96
C LEU A 47 -7.15 -15.76 8.26
N THR A 48 -6.63 -16.79 8.93
CA THR A 48 -6.62 -18.15 8.39
C THR A 48 -7.89 -18.93 8.70
N LEU A 49 -8.54 -18.63 9.83
CA LEU A 49 -9.69 -19.36 10.34
C LEU A 49 -10.97 -19.12 9.51
N PRO A 50 -11.88 -20.11 9.45
CA PRO A 50 -13.21 -19.92 8.88
C PRO A 50 -13.94 -18.74 9.51
N VAL A 51 -14.75 -18.06 8.71
CA VAL A 51 -15.61 -16.96 9.15
C VAL A 51 -17.05 -17.44 9.22
N LYS A 52 -17.74 -17.13 10.31
CA LYS A 52 -19.08 -17.63 10.59
C LYS A 52 -20.19 -16.61 10.35
N ASP A 53 -19.84 -15.33 10.37
CA ASP A 53 -20.79 -14.22 10.31
C ASP A 53 -20.14 -12.98 9.67
N LEU A 54 -20.99 -12.07 9.18
CA LEU A 54 -20.57 -10.87 8.46
C LEU A 54 -19.79 -9.88 9.34
N GLU A 55 -20.10 -9.80 10.63
CA GLU A 55 -19.43 -8.88 11.56
C GLU A 55 -17.96 -9.29 11.74
N THR A 56 -17.72 -10.57 12.01
CA THR A 56 -16.38 -11.17 12.07
C THR A 56 -15.64 -10.99 10.74
N LEU A 57 -16.34 -11.14 9.61
CA LEU A 57 -15.78 -10.96 8.27
C LEU A 57 -15.24 -9.54 8.08
N MET A 58 -16.10 -8.54 8.35
CA MET A 58 -15.79 -7.12 8.19
C MET A 58 -14.68 -6.68 9.14
N PHE A 59 -14.74 -7.10 10.40
CA PHE A 59 -13.72 -6.79 11.41
C PHE A 59 -12.32 -7.26 10.98
N ARG A 60 -12.22 -8.53 10.54
CA ARG A 60 -10.95 -9.10 10.05
C ARG A 60 -10.50 -8.43 8.75
N ALA A 61 -11.44 -8.15 7.84
CA ALA A 61 -11.14 -7.48 6.57
C ALA A 61 -10.59 -6.07 6.80
N GLU A 62 -11.18 -5.31 7.72
CA GLU A 62 -10.74 -3.94 8.06
C GLU A 62 -9.30 -3.95 8.56
N HIS A 63 -8.98 -4.85 9.50
CA HIS A 63 -7.62 -4.95 10.03
C HIS A 63 -6.60 -5.41 8.97
N ALA A 64 -6.92 -6.44 8.19
CA ALA A 64 -6.03 -6.93 7.14
C ALA A 64 -5.78 -5.89 6.04
N LEU A 65 -6.86 -5.24 5.56
CA LEU A 65 -6.77 -4.16 4.58
C LEU A 65 -5.97 -2.99 5.13
N MET A 66 -6.21 -2.57 6.37
CA MET A 66 -5.50 -1.47 7.00
C MET A 66 -4.00 -1.75 7.02
N ARG A 67 -3.55 -2.91 7.51
CA ARG A 67 -2.12 -3.29 7.55
C ARG A 67 -1.49 -3.29 6.17
N ALA A 68 -2.14 -3.92 5.20
CA ALA A 68 -1.67 -3.95 3.82
C ALA A 68 -1.57 -2.54 3.25
N PHE A 69 -2.59 -1.71 3.46
CA PHE A 69 -2.65 -0.34 2.95
C PHE A 69 -1.56 0.56 3.52
N ILE A 70 -1.43 0.62 4.85
CA ILE A 70 -0.48 1.55 5.47
C ILE A 70 0.97 1.15 5.21
N SER A 71 1.29 -0.16 5.23
CA SER A 71 2.64 -0.66 4.93
C SER A 71 3.00 -0.46 3.46
N SER A 72 2.04 -0.65 2.54
CA SER A 72 2.23 -0.35 1.11
C SER A 72 2.43 1.14 0.87
N ALA A 73 1.63 2.00 1.50
CA ALA A 73 1.77 3.45 1.37
C ALA A 73 3.14 3.92 1.86
N PHE A 74 3.62 3.35 2.97
CA PHE A 74 4.93 3.66 3.53
C PHE A 74 6.08 3.13 2.67
N THR A 75 5.98 1.90 2.17
CA THR A 75 7.01 1.26 1.34
C THR A 75 7.12 1.91 -0.04
N LEU A 76 5.98 2.16 -0.67
CA LEU A 76 5.89 2.71 -2.02
C LEU A 76 5.91 4.23 -2.05
N TRP A 77 5.91 4.92 -0.91
CA TRP A 77 5.89 6.39 -0.84
C TRP A 77 4.77 7.02 -1.70
N THR A 78 3.65 6.31 -1.85
CA THR A 78 2.50 6.76 -2.66
C THR A 78 1.56 7.63 -1.85
N ARG A 79 0.84 8.53 -2.51
CA ARG A 79 -0.28 9.21 -1.86
C ARG A 79 -1.44 8.23 -1.67
N CYS A 80 -2.29 8.44 -0.66
CA CYS A 80 -3.41 7.53 -0.36
C CYS A 80 -4.32 7.29 -1.58
N PHE A 81 -4.66 8.34 -2.33
CA PHE A 81 -5.53 8.21 -3.52
C PHE A 81 -4.88 7.42 -4.65
N GLU A 82 -3.55 7.43 -4.74
CA GLU A 82 -2.83 6.58 -5.69
C GLU A 82 -3.00 5.14 -5.22
N LEU A 83 -2.66 4.83 -3.97
CA LEU A 83 -2.75 3.46 -3.47
C LEU A 83 -4.19 2.88 -3.55
N LEU A 84 -5.21 3.70 -3.34
CA LEU A 84 -6.62 3.30 -3.49
C LEU A 84 -7.01 2.84 -4.91
N THR A 85 -6.25 3.22 -5.94
CA THR A 85 -6.48 2.76 -7.31
C THR A 85 -5.60 1.58 -7.71
N LEU A 86 -4.85 0.99 -6.76
CA LEU A 86 -4.05 -0.21 -7.01
C LEU A 86 -4.96 -1.41 -7.30
N GLN A 87 -4.68 -2.08 -8.41
CA GLN A 87 -5.42 -3.26 -8.86
C GLN A 87 -4.49 -4.48 -8.92
N GLU A 88 -5.07 -5.67 -9.00
CA GLU A 88 -4.31 -6.92 -9.14
C GLU A 88 -3.39 -6.91 -10.36
N GLN A 89 -3.83 -6.35 -11.49
CA GLN A 89 -3.00 -6.21 -12.71
C GLN A 89 -1.75 -5.34 -12.51
N ASP A 90 -1.72 -4.49 -11.47
CA ASP A 90 -0.57 -3.66 -11.13
C ASP A 90 0.49 -4.46 -10.35
N ILE A 91 0.18 -5.70 -9.93
CA ILE A 91 1.07 -6.58 -9.17
C ILE A 91 1.65 -7.62 -10.12
N ARG A 92 2.99 -7.65 -10.23
CA ARG A 92 3.72 -8.69 -10.94
C ARG A 92 4.32 -9.66 -9.94
N GLU A 93 3.72 -10.82 -9.82
CA GLU A 93 4.19 -11.92 -8.99
C GLU A 93 5.43 -12.61 -9.59
N ASP A 94 5.99 -13.56 -8.85
CA ASP A 94 7.06 -14.47 -9.27
C ASP A 94 8.31 -13.79 -9.86
N CYS A 95 8.62 -12.57 -9.40
CA CYS A 95 9.82 -11.86 -9.80
C CYS A 95 11.03 -12.38 -9.04
N VAL A 96 12.17 -12.43 -9.71
CA VAL A 96 13.45 -12.85 -9.12
C VAL A 96 14.43 -11.69 -9.22
N GLY A 97 15.06 -11.36 -8.10
CA GLY A 97 16.07 -10.31 -8.03
C GLY A 97 17.29 -10.64 -8.88
N PRO A 98 18.12 -9.64 -9.20
CA PRO A 98 19.35 -9.88 -9.96
C PRO A 98 20.37 -10.73 -9.19
N VAL A 99 21.37 -11.21 -9.91
CA VAL A 99 22.58 -11.84 -9.32
C VAL A 99 23.21 -10.95 -8.24
N PRO A 100 23.82 -11.55 -7.19
CA PRO A 100 24.03 -12.99 -6.98
C PRO A 100 22.94 -13.70 -6.15
N TYR A 101 21.99 -12.95 -5.58
CA TYR A 101 21.14 -13.48 -4.51
C TYR A 101 19.80 -14.05 -4.99
N TYR A 102 19.35 -13.69 -6.21
CA TYR A 102 18.12 -14.22 -6.82
C TYR A 102 16.90 -14.19 -5.87
N ILE A 103 16.74 -13.09 -5.11
CA ILE A 103 15.72 -13.00 -4.07
C ILE A 103 14.32 -12.98 -4.71
N PRO A 104 13.43 -13.93 -4.38
CA PRO A 104 12.04 -13.90 -4.83
C PRO A 104 11.32 -12.68 -4.26
N HIS A 105 10.55 -12.00 -5.10
CA HIS A 105 9.75 -10.84 -4.73
C HIS A 105 8.58 -10.66 -5.69
N PHE A 106 7.67 -9.75 -5.37
CA PHE A 106 6.69 -9.23 -6.32
C PHE A 106 7.02 -7.77 -6.64
N LYS A 107 6.59 -7.28 -7.80
CA LYS A 107 6.77 -5.90 -8.23
C LYS A 107 5.43 -5.19 -8.31
N ILE A 108 5.38 -3.97 -7.80
CA ILE A 108 4.22 -3.08 -7.98
C ILE A 108 4.51 -2.11 -9.11
N VAL A 109 3.67 -2.14 -10.14
CA VAL A 109 3.78 -1.31 -11.34
C VAL A 109 2.86 -0.12 -11.21
N LEU A 110 3.44 1.05 -10.93
CA LEU A 110 2.72 2.31 -10.78
C LEU A 110 2.75 3.12 -12.08
N GLU A 111 2.19 2.59 -13.16
CA GLU A 111 2.10 3.32 -14.43
C GLU A 111 1.12 4.50 -14.33
N ASN A 112 1.47 5.63 -14.96
CA ASN A 112 0.67 6.87 -14.98
C ASN A 112 0.40 7.55 -13.62
N ARG A 113 1.14 7.21 -12.55
CA ARG A 113 1.01 7.88 -11.25
C ARG A 113 1.93 9.09 -11.12
N LYS A 114 1.37 10.23 -10.69
CA LYS A 114 1.97 11.56 -10.76
C LYS A 114 3.15 11.68 -9.78
N GLY A 115 4.36 11.47 -10.29
CA GLY A 115 5.63 11.54 -9.55
C GLY A 115 6.56 10.35 -9.80
N TRP A 116 6.04 9.27 -10.39
CA TRP A 116 6.75 8.00 -10.58
C TRP A 116 7.33 7.79 -11.98
N GLN A 117 6.94 8.63 -12.95
CA GLN A 117 7.34 8.52 -14.36
C GLN A 117 8.86 8.68 -14.61
N HIS A 118 9.63 9.13 -13.62
CA HIS A 118 11.09 9.27 -13.71
C HIS A 118 11.86 8.26 -12.84
N ALA A 119 11.18 7.50 -11.99
CA ALA A 119 11.81 6.45 -11.20
C ALA A 119 11.79 5.16 -12.03
N LYS A 120 12.95 4.77 -12.59
CA LYS A 120 13.10 3.41 -13.15
C LYS A 120 12.82 2.42 -12.02
N GLY A 121 11.72 1.67 -12.16
CA GLY A 121 11.27 0.57 -11.30
C GLY A 121 11.94 0.50 -9.92
N TYR A 122 11.28 1.02 -8.90
CA TYR A 122 11.69 0.76 -7.52
C TYR A 122 11.39 -0.70 -7.21
N GLU A 123 12.42 -1.55 -7.26
CA GLU A 123 12.42 -2.80 -6.53
C GLU A 123 12.49 -2.42 -5.05
N GLY A 124 11.33 -2.26 -4.42
CA GLY A 124 11.26 -1.81 -3.05
C GLY A 124 12.12 -2.70 -2.16
N PRO A 125 12.91 -2.14 -1.24
CA PRO A 125 13.74 -2.92 -0.36
C PRO A 125 12.81 -3.77 0.50
N ARG A 126 13.08 -5.08 0.53
CA ARG A 126 12.58 -5.93 1.60
C ARG A 126 13.08 -5.30 2.91
N THR A 127 12.15 -4.86 3.75
CA THR A 127 12.46 -4.21 5.00
C THR A 127 12.30 -5.20 6.14
N ASP A 128 13.28 -5.26 7.04
CA ASP A 128 13.16 -6.07 8.26
C ASP A 128 12.24 -5.41 9.30
N VAL A 129 11.73 -4.21 9.01
CA VAL A 129 10.79 -3.50 9.88
C VAL A 129 9.38 -3.96 9.57
N HIS A 130 8.92 -4.96 10.32
CA HIS A 130 7.58 -5.55 10.24
C HIS A 130 6.44 -4.53 10.09
N ALA A 131 6.52 -3.40 10.79
CA ALA A 131 5.49 -2.37 10.77
C ALA A 131 5.29 -1.67 9.41
N ILE A 132 6.30 -1.73 8.54
CA ILE A 132 6.27 -1.16 7.19
C ILE A 132 6.51 -2.24 6.14
N ASP A 133 6.44 -3.52 6.51
CA ASP A 133 6.73 -4.62 5.59
C ASP A 133 5.53 -4.95 4.71
N MET A 134 5.45 -4.26 3.57
CA MET A 134 4.46 -4.55 2.54
C MET A 134 4.53 -6.01 2.06
N SER A 135 5.73 -6.61 2.03
CA SER A 135 5.93 -7.97 1.49
C SER A 135 5.27 -9.05 2.34
N THR A 136 4.99 -8.75 3.61
CA THR A 136 4.24 -9.61 4.52
C THR A 136 2.75 -9.24 4.55
N HIS A 137 2.41 -7.96 4.68
CA HIS A 137 1.02 -7.54 4.91
C HIS A 137 0.14 -7.59 3.66
N LEU A 138 0.68 -7.25 2.47
CA LEU A 138 -0.11 -7.24 1.24
C LEU A 138 -0.54 -8.65 0.80
N PRO A 139 0.34 -9.68 0.78
CA PRO A 139 -0.09 -11.04 0.45
C PRO A 139 -1.09 -11.63 1.44
N LYS A 140 -0.98 -11.32 2.73
CA LYS A 140 -1.97 -11.74 3.74
C LYS A 140 -3.37 -11.19 3.43
N TRP A 141 -3.44 -9.93 3.01
CA TRP A 141 -4.68 -9.31 2.57
C TRP A 141 -5.22 -9.95 1.28
N GLN A 142 -4.38 -10.19 0.27
CA GLN A 142 -4.79 -10.87 -0.97
C GLN A 142 -5.36 -12.27 -0.67
N ALA A 143 -4.67 -13.06 0.15
CA ALA A 143 -5.13 -14.39 0.55
C ALA A 143 -6.46 -14.34 1.32
N TYR A 144 -6.66 -13.32 2.16
CA TYR A 144 -7.93 -13.13 2.86
C TYR A 144 -9.05 -12.73 1.90
N LEU A 145 -8.78 -11.83 0.94
CA LEU A 145 -9.73 -11.41 -0.10
C LEU A 145 -10.20 -12.56 -0.99
N GLN A 146 -9.29 -13.43 -1.42
CA GLN A 146 -9.65 -14.60 -2.24
C GLN A 146 -10.66 -15.50 -1.53
N LYS A 147 -10.49 -15.72 -0.21
CA LYS A 147 -11.48 -16.45 0.59
C LYS A 147 -12.84 -15.75 0.62
N LEU A 148 -12.87 -14.42 0.64
CA LEU A 148 -14.13 -13.68 0.55
C LEU A 148 -14.83 -13.97 -0.77
N GLN A 149 -14.10 -13.90 -1.89
CA GLN A 149 -14.66 -14.13 -3.22
C GLN A 149 -15.23 -15.55 -3.36
N GLU A 150 -14.55 -16.57 -2.83
CA GLU A 150 -15.06 -17.94 -2.80
C GLU A 150 -16.36 -18.06 -1.99
N VAL A 151 -16.44 -17.40 -0.82
CA VAL A 151 -17.66 -17.40 0.00
C VAL A 151 -18.84 -16.72 -0.70
N PHE A 152 -18.61 -15.63 -1.44
CA PHE A 152 -19.66 -14.95 -2.20
C PHE A 152 -20.14 -15.73 -3.43
N ILE A 153 -19.28 -16.54 -4.05
CA ILE A 153 -19.63 -17.39 -5.20
C ILE A 153 -20.49 -18.58 -4.77
N VAL A 154 -20.27 -19.14 -3.58
CA VAL A 154 -21.03 -20.30 -3.07
C VAL A 154 -22.44 -19.93 -2.56
N LEU A 155 -22.74 -18.63 -2.41
CA LEU A 155 -24.02 -18.11 -1.93
C LEU A 155 -24.97 -17.64 -3.06
N HIS A 156 -24.63 -17.89 -4.34
CA HIS A 156 -25.46 -17.65 -5.52
C HIS A 156 -25.67 -18.95 -6.31
#